data_AF-A0AAE7J952-F1
#
_entry.id   AF-A0AAE7J952-F1
#
_cell.length_a   1.000
_cell.length_b   1.000
_cell.length_c   1.000
_cell.angle_alpha   90.00
_cell.angle_beta   90.00
_cell.angle_gamma   90.00
#
_symmetry.space_group_name_H-M   'P 1'
#
loop_
_entity.id
_entity.type
_entity.pdbx_description
1 polymer ?
#
loop_
_entity_poly.entity_id
_entity_poly.type
_entity_poly.pdbx_seq_one_letter_code
_entity_poly.pdbx_strand_id
1 'polypeptide(L)'
;MATRDPYLARINRALRDLGSAVSLEVSPSGGRLRLRASLPMPDGSWKQKRISTACPYPAGVDQARQLAEELGRDLELHRRGLEVFPIERWLQPSKPPGESSDAVSGQEAVSRTETWWRQQRKRGPSADVTWSTTYAAPLRPLLGQRAVTMDTLRAVVEGKPVGSCSRRKAALAATAVAQALDMGGEAVQELRALGKGYSPLKDAAPRDLPSDEAIVEVIDALPSGWQWVAGICATYGARPHEALLMATVEGNGLVVIRGGKTGARQGMPLPKAWIERWDLEAKRLPAINLERDHRTVGSQLGVALRRHQAPFLPYDLRHAWAVRAIHNPQISPSLAAKSLGHSLMVHTSLYQRWFDSASMASLVAQM
;
A
#
# COMPACT_ATOMS: atom_id res chain seq x y z
N MET A 1 -12.88 -15.51 5.05
CA MET A 1 -13.92 -16.06 4.15
C MET A 1 -15.09 -15.09 4.20
N ALA A 2 -15.50 -14.51 3.08
CA ALA A 2 -16.65 -13.60 3.06
C ALA A 2 -17.89 -14.36 3.53
N THR A 3 -18.62 -13.78 4.49
CA THR A 3 -19.89 -14.29 5.00
C THR A 3 -20.77 -14.59 3.79
N ARG A 4 -21.09 -15.87 3.57
CA ARG A 4 -21.95 -16.29 2.45
C ARG A 4 -23.33 -15.72 2.74
N ASP A 5 -23.79 -14.82 1.88
CA ASP A 5 -25.15 -14.31 1.93
C ASP A 5 -26.14 -15.49 1.86
N PRO A 6 -26.95 -15.73 2.91
CA PRO A 6 -27.82 -16.90 2.98
C PRO A 6 -28.91 -16.88 1.89
N TYR A 7 -29.32 -15.69 1.43
CA TYR A 7 -30.32 -15.54 0.38
C TYR A 7 -29.76 -15.99 -0.97
N LEU A 8 -28.58 -15.51 -1.35
CA LEU A 8 -27.91 -15.96 -2.58
C LEU A 8 -27.46 -17.42 -2.50
N ALA A 9 -27.10 -17.91 -1.31
CA ALA A 9 -26.76 -19.31 -1.13
C ALA A 9 -27.94 -20.24 -1.45
N ARG A 10 -29.17 -19.84 -1.11
CA ARG A 10 -30.39 -20.57 -1.46
C ARG A 10 -30.65 -20.56 -2.96
N ILE A 11 -30.51 -19.42 -3.61
CA ILE A 11 -30.72 -19.29 -5.07
C ILE A 11 -29.68 -20.07 -5.86
N ASN A 12 -28.41 -19.98 -5.46
CA ASN A 12 -27.33 -20.77 -6.06
C ASN A 12 -27.46 -22.28 -5.79
N ARG A 13 -28.22 -22.68 -4.77
CA ARG A 13 -28.59 -24.10 -4.59
C ARG A 13 -29.64 -24.49 -5.61
N ALA A 14 -30.73 -23.73 -5.73
CA ALA A 14 -31.79 -23.99 -6.70
C ALA A 14 -31.26 -24.04 -8.16
N LEU A 15 -30.37 -23.13 -8.55
CA LEU A 15 -29.72 -23.16 -9.87
C LEU A 15 -28.91 -24.45 -10.10
N ARG A 16 -28.21 -24.94 -9.07
CA ARG A 16 -27.45 -26.20 -9.16
C ARG A 16 -28.36 -27.43 -9.20
N ASP A 17 -29.46 -27.42 -8.46
CA ASP A 17 -30.45 -28.50 -8.47
C ASP A 17 -31.13 -28.61 -9.84
N LEU A 18 -31.25 -27.49 -10.57
CA LEU A 18 -31.68 -27.42 -11.97
C LEU A 18 -30.57 -27.78 -12.99
N GLY A 19 -29.38 -28.17 -12.52
CA GLY A 19 -28.25 -28.54 -13.39
C GLY A 19 -27.49 -27.35 -13.99
N SER A 20 -27.79 -26.10 -13.61
CA SER A 20 -27.06 -24.93 -14.11
C SER A 20 -25.64 -24.86 -13.53
N ALA A 21 -24.66 -24.66 -14.42
CA ALA A 21 -23.25 -24.44 -14.05
C ALA A 21 -22.94 -22.97 -13.71
N VAL A 22 -23.97 -22.12 -13.61
CA VAL A 22 -23.84 -20.68 -13.36
C VAL A 22 -24.19 -20.36 -11.90
N SER A 23 -23.45 -19.43 -11.30
CA SER A 23 -23.71 -18.96 -9.93
C SER A 23 -23.78 -17.44 -9.86
N LEU A 24 -24.65 -16.92 -8.99
CA LEU A 24 -24.78 -15.50 -8.68
C LEU A 24 -23.79 -15.08 -7.58
N GLU A 25 -23.09 -13.97 -7.79
CA GLU A 25 -22.23 -13.31 -6.80
C GLU A 25 -22.62 -11.83 -6.68
N VAL A 26 -22.52 -11.24 -5.49
CA VAL A 26 -22.58 -9.77 -5.36
C VAL A 26 -21.27 -9.19 -5.88
N SER A 27 -21.36 -8.12 -6.66
CA SER A 27 -20.22 -7.32 -7.09
C SER A 27 -19.42 -6.80 -5.87
N PRO A 28 -18.11 -6.53 -6.02
CA PRO A 28 -17.29 -5.98 -4.95
C PRO A 28 -17.75 -4.62 -4.42
N SER A 29 -18.60 -3.89 -5.15
CA SER A 29 -19.24 -2.64 -4.70
C SER A 29 -20.53 -2.87 -3.90
N GLY A 30 -21.05 -4.10 -3.82
CA GLY A 30 -22.24 -4.44 -3.05
C GLY A 30 -23.57 -4.13 -3.75
N GLY A 31 -23.58 -3.28 -4.78
CA GLY A 31 -24.82 -2.75 -5.38
C GLY A 31 -25.40 -3.56 -6.54
N ARG A 32 -24.65 -4.49 -7.13
CA ARG A 32 -25.05 -5.25 -8.33
C ARG A 32 -24.73 -6.73 -8.21
N LEU A 33 -25.44 -7.54 -8.99
CA LEU A 33 -25.16 -8.97 -9.14
C LEU A 33 -24.22 -9.25 -10.32
N ARG A 34 -23.53 -10.39 -10.24
CA ARG A 34 -22.65 -10.91 -11.27
C ARG A 34 -22.94 -12.39 -11.49
N LEU A 35 -22.84 -12.83 -12.74
CA LEU A 35 -22.85 -14.25 -13.09
C LEU A 35 -21.42 -14.78 -13.06
N ARG A 36 -21.19 -15.89 -12.38
CA ARG A 36 -19.92 -16.62 -12.40
C ARG A 36 -20.13 -17.98 -13.04
N ALA A 37 -19.40 -18.21 -14.13
CA ALA A 37 -19.38 -19.47 -14.88
C ALA A 37 -18.02 -19.70 -15.54
N SER A 38 -17.74 -20.95 -15.92
CA SER A 38 -16.64 -21.27 -16.83
C SER A 38 -17.14 -21.18 -18.27
N LEU A 39 -16.55 -20.27 -19.04
CA LEU A 39 -16.94 -20.03 -20.43
C LEU A 39 -15.95 -20.68 -21.40
N PRO A 40 -16.43 -21.23 -22.52
CA PRO A 40 -15.57 -21.62 -23.63
C PRO A 40 -15.00 -20.36 -24.29
N MET A 41 -13.71 -20.40 -24.62
CA MET A 41 -12.99 -19.30 -25.24
C MET A 41 -12.70 -19.64 -26.71
N PRO A 42 -12.45 -18.64 -27.59
CA PRO A 42 -12.15 -18.89 -29.00
C PRO A 42 -10.89 -19.74 -29.23
N ASP A 43 -9.98 -19.76 -28.26
CA ASP A 43 -8.77 -20.60 -28.26
C ASP A 43 -9.03 -22.08 -27.87
N GLY A 44 -10.30 -22.46 -27.70
CA GLY A 44 -10.73 -23.80 -27.28
C GLY A 44 -10.60 -24.07 -25.77
N SER A 45 -10.02 -23.14 -25.00
CA SER A 45 -9.88 -23.29 -23.55
C SER A 45 -11.17 -22.94 -22.81
N TRP A 46 -11.34 -23.48 -21.61
CA TRP A 46 -12.42 -23.09 -20.69
C TRP A 46 -11.85 -22.22 -19.58
N LYS A 47 -12.36 -20.99 -19.43
CA LYS A 47 -11.88 -20.03 -18.42
C LYS A 47 -13.03 -19.55 -17.54
N GLN A 48 -12.82 -19.54 -16.23
CA GLN A 48 -13.79 -18.97 -15.29
C GLN A 48 -13.87 -17.45 -15.48
N LYS A 49 -15.07 -16.94 -15.72
CA LYS A 49 -15.36 -15.51 -15.89
C LYS A 49 -16.42 -15.07 -14.89
N ARG A 50 -16.44 -13.75 -14.66
CA ARG A 50 -17.48 -13.06 -13.88
C ARG A 50 -18.07 -11.99 -14.78
N ILE A 51 -19.32 -12.17 -15.17
CA ILE A 51 -20.06 -11.27 -16.04
C ILE A 51 -20.83 -10.31 -15.14
N SER A 52 -20.54 -9.01 -15.21
CA SER A 52 -21.33 -8.00 -14.51
C SER A 52 -22.71 -7.89 -15.16
N THR A 53 -23.77 -7.85 -14.36
CA THR A 53 -25.12 -7.61 -14.86
C THR A 53 -25.59 -6.21 -14.44
N ALA A 54 -26.62 -5.71 -15.12
CA ALA A 54 -27.32 -4.49 -14.70
C ALA A 54 -28.24 -4.72 -13.48
N CYS A 55 -28.37 -5.96 -13.02
CA CYS A 55 -29.32 -6.33 -11.96
C CYS A 55 -28.85 -5.78 -10.60
N PRO A 56 -29.62 -4.88 -9.96
CA PRO A 56 -29.27 -4.36 -8.64
C PRO A 56 -29.39 -5.46 -7.58
N TYR A 57 -28.57 -5.38 -6.53
CA TYR A 57 -28.72 -6.23 -5.35
C TYR A 57 -29.38 -5.44 -4.21
N PRO A 58 -30.44 -5.95 -3.54
CA PRO A 58 -31.10 -7.26 -3.72
C PRO A 58 -32.28 -7.28 -4.69
N ALA A 59 -32.75 -6.13 -5.18
CA ALA A 59 -34.01 -6.02 -5.92
C ALA A 59 -34.05 -6.77 -7.28
N GLY A 60 -32.90 -6.93 -7.94
CA GLY A 60 -32.78 -7.56 -9.26
C GLY A 60 -32.42 -9.04 -9.23
N VAL A 61 -32.58 -9.71 -8.09
CA VAL A 61 -32.14 -11.10 -7.93
C VAL A 61 -32.87 -12.08 -8.86
N ASP A 62 -34.18 -11.92 -9.06
CA ASP A 62 -34.94 -12.80 -9.96
C ASP A 62 -34.53 -12.60 -11.43
N GLN A 63 -34.28 -11.35 -11.85
CA GLN A 63 -33.75 -11.03 -13.18
C GLN A 63 -32.35 -11.65 -13.37
N ALA A 64 -31.48 -11.55 -12.35
CA ALA A 64 -30.17 -12.17 -12.41
C ALA A 64 -30.25 -13.71 -12.47
N ARG A 65 -31.25 -14.31 -11.79
CA ARG A 65 -31.52 -15.76 -11.87
C ARG A 65 -31.90 -16.17 -13.29
N GLN A 66 -32.80 -15.43 -13.94
CA GLN A 66 -33.17 -15.68 -15.34
C GLN A 66 -31.97 -15.60 -16.27
N LEU A 67 -31.13 -14.57 -16.14
CA LEU A 67 -29.88 -14.47 -16.91
C LEU A 67 -28.91 -15.64 -16.63
N ALA A 68 -28.88 -16.16 -15.40
CA ALA A 68 -28.07 -17.33 -15.06
C ALA A 68 -28.61 -18.62 -15.71
N GLU A 69 -29.94 -18.76 -15.81
CA GLU A 69 -30.59 -19.87 -16.51
C GLU A 69 -30.33 -19.78 -18.02
N GLU A 70 -30.43 -18.59 -18.63
CA GLU A 70 -30.08 -18.36 -20.04
C GLU A 70 -28.62 -18.70 -20.34
N LEU A 71 -27.68 -18.20 -19.53
CA LEU A 71 -26.26 -18.53 -19.69
C LEU A 71 -26.03 -20.03 -19.51
N GLY A 72 -26.72 -20.66 -18.57
CA GLY A 72 -26.67 -22.10 -18.36
C GLY A 72 -27.12 -22.87 -19.61
N ARG A 73 -28.20 -22.42 -20.26
CA ARG A 73 -28.72 -23.00 -21.50
C ARG A 73 -27.71 -22.90 -22.64
N ASP A 74 -27.14 -21.71 -22.87
CA ASP A 74 -26.16 -21.49 -23.93
C ASP A 74 -24.90 -22.35 -23.72
N LEU A 75 -24.46 -22.51 -22.45
CA LEU A 75 -23.34 -23.39 -22.10
C LEU A 75 -23.65 -24.87 -22.36
N GLU A 76 -24.87 -25.31 -22.07
CA GLU A 76 -25.27 -26.71 -22.28
C GLU A 76 -25.42 -27.04 -23.76
N LEU A 77 -26.02 -26.15 -24.56
CA LEU A 77 -26.11 -26.29 -26.01
C LEU A 77 -24.72 -26.40 -26.65
N HIS A 78 -23.77 -25.58 -26.18
CA HIS A 78 -22.39 -25.65 -26.63
C HIS A 78 -21.69 -26.96 -26.23
N ARG A 79 -21.86 -27.42 -24.98
CA ARG A 79 -21.29 -28.70 -24.52
C ARG A 79 -21.78 -29.90 -25.31
N ARG A 80 -23.03 -29.88 -25.74
CA ARG A 80 -23.64 -30.93 -26.56
C ARG A 80 -23.28 -30.83 -28.04
N GLY A 81 -22.52 -29.81 -28.44
CA GLY A 81 -22.17 -29.56 -29.84
C GLY A 81 -23.36 -29.16 -30.71
N LEU A 82 -24.46 -28.68 -30.10
CA LEU A 82 -25.68 -28.31 -30.81
C LEU A 82 -25.60 -26.87 -31.35
N GLU A 83 -24.93 -25.97 -30.62
CA GLU A 83 -24.74 -24.57 -31.02
C GLU A 83 -23.35 -24.05 -30.64
N VAL A 84 -22.84 -23.06 -31.37
CA VAL A 84 -21.62 -22.34 -30.98
C VAL A 84 -21.95 -21.39 -29.83
N PHE A 85 -21.11 -21.36 -28.79
CA PHE A 85 -21.35 -20.47 -27.64
C PHE A 85 -21.28 -19.00 -28.08
N PRO A 86 -22.34 -18.19 -27.85
CA PRO A 86 -22.38 -16.79 -28.25
C PRO A 86 -21.56 -15.92 -27.28
N ILE A 87 -20.23 -16.03 -27.33
CA ILE A 87 -19.35 -15.38 -26.36
C ILE A 87 -19.49 -13.86 -26.37
N GLU A 88 -19.76 -13.27 -27.54
CA GLU A 88 -19.95 -11.84 -27.72
C GLU A 88 -21.18 -11.35 -26.96
N ARG A 89 -22.28 -12.12 -26.93
CA ARG A 89 -23.49 -11.77 -26.16
C ARG A 89 -23.18 -11.60 -24.67
N TRP A 90 -22.35 -12.48 -24.13
CA TRP A 90 -22.09 -12.57 -22.68
C TRP A 90 -20.90 -11.75 -22.20
N LEU A 91 -19.95 -11.44 -23.10
CA LEU A 91 -18.79 -10.59 -22.79
C LEU A 91 -18.95 -9.15 -23.29
N GLN A 92 -20.02 -8.83 -24.03
CA GLN A 92 -20.36 -7.45 -24.30
C GLN A 92 -20.62 -6.69 -22.99
N PRO A 93 -20.04 -5.50 -22.80
CA PRO A 93 -20.37 -4.67 -21.66
C PRO A 93 -21.86 -4.36 -21.71
N SER A 94 -22.61 -4.85 -20.71
CA SER A 94 -24.04 -4.58 -20.61
C SER A 94 -24.23 -3.06 -20.50
N LYS A 95 -24.68 -2.41 -21.58
CA LYS A 95 -25.31 -1.10 -21.44
C LYS A 95 -26.57 -1.31 -20.61
N PRO A 96 -26.75 -0.62 -19.49
CA PRO A 96 -27.99 -0.73 -18.73
C PRO A 96 -29.17 -0.32 -19.62
N PRO A 97 -30.30 -1.05 -19.61
CA PRO A 97 -31.53 -0.57 -20.22
C PRO A 97 -32.05 0.58 -19.33
N GLY A 98 -32.04 1.79 -19.86
CA GLY A 98 -32.79 2.92 -19.32
C GLY A 98 -32.32 3.46 -17.98
N GLU A 99 -31.15 4.08 -17.92
CA GLU A 99 -30.90 5.19 -16.98
C GLU A 99 -30.12 6.25 -17.75
N SER A 100 -30.66 7.48 -17.73
CA SER A 100 -29.98 8.70 -18.14
C SER A 100 -28.53 8.70 -17.64
N SER A 101 -27.60 8.77 -18.59
CA SER A 101 -26.17 8.97 -18.33
C SER A 101 -25.96 10.35 -17.71
N ASP A 102 -26.27 10.51 -16.43
CA ASP A 102 -25.63 11.54 -15.63
C ASP A 102 -24.19 11.06 -15.45
N ALA A 103 -23.32 11.63 -16.29
CA ALA A 103 -21.90 11.36 -16.23
C ALA A 103 -21.42 11.54 -14.77
N VAL A 104 -20.76 10.52 -14.22
CA VAL A 104 -20.29 10.58 -12.83
C VAL A 104 -19.25 11.68 -12.75
N SER A 105 -19.59 12.77 -12.04
CA SER A 105 -18.66 13.87 -11.82
C SER A 105 -17.45 13.40 -11.04
N GLY A 106 -16.35 14.13 -11.12
CA GLY A 106 -15.15 13.79 -10.38
C GLY A 106 -15.29 13.83 -8.87
N GLN A 107 -16.13 14.73 -8.35
CA GLN A 107 -16.45 14.78 -6.91
C GLN A 107 -17.20 13.51 -6.49
N GLU A 108 -18.20 13.12 -7.28
CA GLU A 108 -18.97 11.91 -7.02
C GLU A 108 -18.11 10.64 -7.14
N ALA A 109 -17.22 10.59 -8.13
CA ALA A 109 -16.30 9.48 -8.29
C ALA A 109 -15.37 9.32 -7.09
N VAL A 110 -14.79 10.42 -6.57
CA VAL A 110 -13.93 10.38 -5.38
C VAL A 110 -14.71 9.95 -4.14
N SER A 111 -15.93 10.49 -3.95
CA SER A 111 -16.82 10.13 -2.85
C SER A 111 -17.18 8.63 -2.85
N ARG A 112 -17.65 8.10 -3.99
CA ARG A 112 -17.95 6.67 -4.15
C ARG A 112 -16.73 5.80 -3.91
N THR A 113 -15.57 6.24 -4.39
CA THR A 113 -14.31 5.51 -4.19
C THR A 113 -13.92 5.47 -2.72
N GLU A 114 -14.13 6.54 -1.95
CA GLU A 114 -13.88 6.56 -0.52
C GLU A 114 -14.78 5.57 0.22
N THR A 115 -16.09 5.64 -0.02
CA THR A 115 -17.06 4.73 0.60
C THR A 115 -16.73 3.28 0.27
N TRP A 116 -16.49 2.98 -1.02
CA TRP A 116 -16.05 1.67 -1.47
C TRP A 116 -14.77 1.21 -0.75
N TRP A 117 -13.77 2.09 -0.65
CA TRP A 117 -12.47 1.77 -0.05
C TRP A 117 -12.58 1.50 1.46
N ARG A 118 -13.44 2.26 2.16
CA ARG A 118 -13.72 2.10 3.61
C ARG A 118 -14.46 0.82 3.92
N GLN A 119 -15.37 0.39 3.04
CA GLN A 119 -16.11 -0.87 3.17
C GLN A 119 -15.21 -2.11 2.94
N GLN A 120 -14.06 -1.96 2.30
CA GLN A 120 -13.12 -3.05 2.04
C GLN A 120 -12.28 -3.39 3.30
N ARG A 121 -12.58 -4.51 3.97
CA ARG A 121 -11.85 -5.14 5.12
C ARG A 121 -11.82 -4.35 6.45
N LYS A 122 -11.52 -5.03 7.56
CA LYS A 122 -11.16 -4.39 8.85
C LYS A 122 -9.91 -3.52 8.65
N ARG A 123 -10.05 -2.20 8.80
CA ARG A 123 -8.95 -1.25 8.69
C ARG A 123 -8.41 -0.93 10.08
N GLY A 124 -7.08 -0.85 10.19
CA GLY A 124 -6.40 -0.46 11.42
C GLY A 124 -6.31 1.06 11.60
N PRO A 125 -5.69 1.54 12.69
CA PRO A 125 -5.65 2.96 13.07
C PRO A 125 -5.03 3.91 12.02
N SER A 126 -4.29 3.39 11.04
CA SER A 126 -3.67 4.19 9.97
C SER A 126 -4.50 4.29 8.69
N ALA A 127 -5.80 3.96 8.74
CA ALA A 127 -6.68 3.96 7.59
C ALA A 127 -6.77 5.35 6.94
N ASP A 128 -7.10 6.38 7.70
CA ASP A 128 -7.33 7.73 7.17
C ASP A 128 -6.06 8.34 6.57
N VAL A 129 -4.90 8.07 7.18
CA VAL A 129 -3.60 8.46 6.63
C VAL A 129 -3.33 7.74 5.31
N THR A 130 -3.70 6.45 5.22
CA THR A 130 -3.53 5.69 3.98
C THR A 130 -4.43 6.23 2.87
N TRP A 131 -5.71 6.51 3.18
CA TRP A 131 -6.65 7.12 2.25
C TRP A 131 -6.14 8.47 1.74
N SER A 132 -5.89 9.41 2.65
CA SER A 132 -5.46 10.76 2.30
C SER A 132 -4.20 10.79 1.45
N THR A 133 -3.20 9.96 1.77
CA THR A 133 -1.88 10.01 1.11
C THR A 133 -1.75 9.14 -0.13
N THR A 134 -2.48 8.03 -0.21
CA THR A 134 -2.34 7.03 -1.28
C THR A 134 -3.46 7.12 -2.30
N TYR A 135 -4.64 7.58 -1.91
CA TYR A 135 -5.82 7.63 -2.77
C TYR A 135 -6.27 9.07 -3.01
N ALA A 136 -6.65 9.81 -1.97
CA ALA A 136 -7.22 11.15 -2.14
C ALA A 136 -6.25 12.14 -2.82
N ALA A 137 -4.98 12.18 -2.37
CA ALA A 137 -4.00 13.10 -2.96
C ALA A 137 -3.76 12.86 -4.46
N PRO A 138 -3.54 11.62 -4.95
CA PRO A 138 -3.48 11.37 -6.40
C PRO A 138 -4.77 11.66 -7.17
N LEU A 139 -5.95 11.54 -6.54
CA LEU A 139 -7.25 11.75 -7.20
C LEU A 139 -7.70 13.22 -7.24
N ARG A 140 -6.98 14.13 -6.59
CA ARG A 140 -7.30 15.57 -6.59
C ARG A 140 -7.57 16.18 -7.99
N PRO A 141 -6.86 15.81 -9.07
CA PRO A 141 -7.15 16.31 -10.41
C PRO A 141 -8.54 15.92 -10.94
N LEU A 142 -9.16 14.86 -10.40
CA LEU A 142 -10.50 14.47 -10.80
C LEU A 142 -11.55 15.44 -10.27
N LEU A 143 -11.35 16.11 -9.13
CA LEU A 143 -12.40 16.92 -8.47
C LEU A 143 -13.00 18.02 -9.36
N GLY A 144 -12.26 18.51 -10.36
CA GLY A 144 -12.73 19.50 -11.34
C GLY A 144 -13.33 18.90 -12.62
N GLN A 145 -13.35 17.58 -12.78
CA GLN A 145 -13.85 16.90 -13.97
C GLN A 145 -15.36 16.80 -13.94
N ARG A 146 -16.02 17.21 -15.03
CA ARG A 146 -17.48 17.08 -15.21
C ARG A 146 -17.91 15.63 -15.36
N ALA A 147 -17.04 14.78 -15.92
CA ALA A 147 -17.28 13.37 -16.16
C ALA A 147 -15.98 12.59 -15.93
N VAL A 148 -16.04 11.49 -15.19
CA VAL A 148 -14.92 10.55 -15.06
C VAL A 148 -15.05 9.46 -16.12
N THR A 149 -14.08 9.43 -17.02
CA THR A 149 -13.93 8.42 -18.07
C THR A 149 -12.61 7.67 -17.93
N MET A 150 -12.41 6.61 -18.71
CA MET A 150 -11.13 5.90 -18.74
C MET A 150 -9.96 6.82 -19.08
N ASP A 151 -10.14 7.76 -20.01
CA ASP A 151 -9.10 8.72 -20.41
C ASP A 151 -8.73 9.68 -19.26
N THR A 152 -9.72 10.12 -18.47
CA THR A 152 -9.43 10.95 -17.28
C THR A 152 -8.60 10.19 -16.24
N LEU A 153 -8.88 8.88 -16.05
CA LEU A 153 -8.11 8.03 -15.14
C LEU A 153 -6.71 7.76 -15.68
N ARG A 154 -6.57 7.52 -17.00
CA ARG A 154 -5.27 7.37 -17.67
C ARG A 154 -4.41 8.62 -17.47
N ALA A 155 -4.98 9.80 -17.71
CA ALA A 155 -4.29 11.08 -17.53
C ALA A 155 -3.77 11.31 -16.10
N VAL A 156 -4.53 10.88 -15.08
CA VAL A 156 -4.08 10.94 -13.66
C VAL A 156 -2.81 10.12 -13.44
N VAL A 157 -2.71 8.93 -14.06
CA VAL A 157 -1.53 8.06 -13.93
C VAL A 157 -0.37 8.58 -14.77
N GLU A 158 -0.63 8.93 -16.03
CA GLU A 158 0.39 9.35 -17.00
C GLU A 158 0.98 10.71 -16.70
N GLY A 159 0.26 11.59 -16.00
CA GLY A 159 0.78 12.84 -15.46
C GLY A 159 1.86 12.68 -14.38
N LYS A 160 2.31 11.45 -14.10
CA LYS A 160 3.43 11.13 -13.20
C LYS A 160 4.56 10.43 -13.96
N PRO A 161 5.84 10.68 -13.60
CA PRO A 161 6.97 10.05 -14.27
C PRO A 161 6.91 8.52 -14.26
N VAL A 162 7.28 7.88 -15.37
CA VAL A 162 7.40 6.42 -15.49
C VAL A 162 8.37 5.90 -14.42
N GLY A 163 8.07 4.75 -13.82
CA GLY A 163 8.92 4.13 -12.80
C GLY A 163 8.95 4.86 -11.44
N SER A 164 8.09 5.86 -11.22
CA SER A 164 8.06 6.61 -9.95
C SER A 164 7.07 6.04 -8.92
N CYS A 165 7.36 6.28 -7.64
CA CYS A 165 6.44 5.99 -6.53
C CYS A 165 5.09 6.72 -6.69
N SER A 166 5.13 7.97 -7.18
CA SER A 166 3.92 8.77 -7.38
C SER A 166 3.04 8.19 -8.50
N ARG A 167 3.63 7.69 -9.60
CA ARG A 167 2.88 6.99 -10.67
C ARG A 167 2.25 5.70 -10.17
N ARG A 168 2.98 4.90 -9.39
CA ARG A 168 2.42 3.69 -8.76
C ARG A 168 1.23 4.00 -7.85
N LYS A 169 1.30 5.07 -7.06
CA LYS A 169 0.17 5.51 -6.21
C LYS A 169 -1.00 6.02 -7.04
N ALA A 170 -0.74 6.81 -8.08
CA ALA A 170 -1.78 7.28 -9.00
C ALA A 170 -2.50 6.12 -9.67
N ALA A 171 -1.77 5.12 -10.17
CA ALA A 171 -2.33 3.89 -10.73
C ALA A 171 -3.20 3.12 -9.73
N LEU A 172 -2.73 2.97 -8.48
CA LEU A 172 -3.49 2.33 -7.42
C LEU A 172 -4.80 3.07 -7.12
N ALA A 173 -4.74 4.40 -7.04
CA ALA A 173 -5.89 5.25 -6.77
C ALA A 173 -6.89 5.22 -7.94
N ALA A 174 -6.42 5.37 -9.17
CA ALA A 174 -7.26 5.29 -10.37
C ALA A 174 -7.91 3.90 -10.52
N THR A 175 -7.17 2.83 -10.20
CA THR A 175 -7.72 1.47 -10.17
C THR A 175 -8.87 1.36 -9.16
N ALA A 176 -8.74 1.98 -7.98
CA ALA A 176 -9.81 1.99 -6.98
C ALA A 176 -11.06 2.72 -7.51
N VAL A 177 -10.88 3.83 -8.24
CA VAL A 177 -12.01 4.52 -8.90
C VAL A 177 -12.69 3.60 -9.92
N ALA A 178 -11.93 2.97 -10.81
CA ALA A 178 -12.48 2.04 -11.79
C ALA A 178 -13.24 0.87 -11.15
N GLN A 179 -12.79 0.39 -10.00
CA GLN A 179 -13.48 -0.65 -9.23
C GLN A 179 -14.74 -0.14 -8.54
N ALA A 180 -14.71 1.06 -7.97
CA ALA A 180 -15.86 1.68 -7.30
C ALA A 180 -16.98 2.05 -8.29
N LEU A 181 -16.62 2.42 -9.52
CA LEU A 181 -17.54 2.75 -10.60
C LEU A 181 -17.91 1.56 -11.50
N ASP A 182 -17.43 0.36 -11.20
CA ASP A 182 -17.67 -0.87 -11.97
C ASP A 182 -17.34 -0.74 -13.48
N MET A 183 -16.24 -0.05 -13.81
CA MET A 183 -15.79 0.22 -15.20
C MET A 183 -15.25 -1.03 -15.95
N GLY A 184 -15.41 -2.23 -15.38
CA GLY A 184 -14.97 -3.48 -16.00
C GLY A 184 -13.53 -3.91 -15.67
N GLY A 185 -13.24 -5.18 -15.99
CA GLY A 185 -11.95 -5.81 -15.67
C GLY A 185 -10.77 -5.30 -16.51
N GLU A 186 -11.02 -4.90 -17.75
CA GLU A 186 -10.01 -4.38 -18.67
C GLU A 186 -9.45 -3.03 -18.21
N ALA A 187 -10.34 -2.09 -17.84
CA ALA A 187 -9.95 -0.80 -17.27
C ALA A 187 -9.04 -0.97 -16.03
N VAL A 188 -9.40 -1.92 -15.15
CA VAL A 188 -8.60 -2.25 -13.95
C VAL A 188 -7.21 -2.81 -14.33
N GLN A 189 -7.12 -3.65 -15.35
CA GLN A 189 -5.86 -4.23 -15.80
C GLN A 189 -4.95 -3.17 -16.45
N GLU A 190 -5.52 -2.31 -17.29
CA GLU A 190 -4.80 -1.22 -17.94
C GLU A 190 -4.20 -0.25 -16.91
N LEU A 191 -5.01 0.24 -15.97
CA LEU A 191 -4.54 1.18 -14.93
C LEU A 191 -3.44 0.57 -14.06
N ARG A 192 -3.53 -0.73 -13.75
CA ARG A 192 -2.46 -1.45 -13.04
C ARG A 192 -1.19 -1.55 -13.86
N ALA A 193 -1.29 -1.77 -15.17
CA ALA A 193 -0.14 -1.85 -16.06
C ALA A 193 0.60 -0.51 -16.13
N LEU A 194 -0.12 0.61 -16.23
CA LEU A 194 0.45 1.97 -16.27
C LEU A 194 1.26 2.34 -15.01
N GLY A 195 0.98 1.68 -13.88
CA GLY A 195 1.68 1.89 -12.60
C GLY A 195 2.89 0.99 -12.36
N LYS A 196 3.21 0.07 -13.29
CA LYS A 196 4.38 -0.82 -13.15
C LYS A 196 5.69 -0.06 -13.31
N GLY A 197 6.78 -0.69 -12.85
CA GLY A 197 8.15 -0.15 -12.99
C GLY A 197 8.72 0.53 -11.74
N TYR A 198 7.95 0.61 -10.64
CA TYR A 198 8.46 1.06 -9.34
C TYR A 198 8.32 -0.01 -8.26
N SER A 199 9.41 -0.32 -7.58
CA SER A 199 9.53 -1.20 -6.43
C SER A 199 10.23 -0.46 -5.28
N PRO A 200 9.54 -0.22 -4.15
CA PRO A 200 10.14 0.43 -2.98
C PRO A 200 11.41 -0.26 -2.45
N LEU A 201 11.56 -1.56 -2.70
CA LEU A 201 12.70 -2.36 -2.23
C LEU A 201 13.91 -2.27 -3.17
N LYS A 202 13.70 -2.04 -4.47
CA LYS A 202 14.76 -2.03 -5.48
C LYS A 202 15.12 -0.63 -5.95
N ASP A 203 14.11 0.22 -6.09
CA ASP A 203 14.22 1.55 -6.69
C ASP A 203 14.24 2.66 -5.62
N ALA A 204 14.70 2.32 -4.41
CA ALA A 204 15.03 3.33 -3.43
C ALA A 204 16.22 4.12 -3.97
N ALA A 205 16.07 5.43 -4.17
CA ALA A 205 17.12 6.29 -4.69
C ALA A 205 18.47 6.03 -3.98
N PRO A 206 19.59 6.08 -4.70
CA PRO A 206 20.90 6.14 -4.06
C PRO A 206 20.88 7.31 -3.07
N ARG A 207 21.40 7.08 -1.86
CA ARG A 207 21.44 8.07 -0.80
C ARG A 207 22.88 8.30 -0.41
N ASP A 208 23.29 9.55 -0.42
CA ASP A 208 24.54 9.98 0.21
C ASP A 208 24.28 10.03 1.71
N LEU A 209 24.85 9.07 2.44
CA LEU A 209 24.69 9.00 3.88
C LEU A 209 25.74 9.88 4.57
N PRO A 210 25.38 10.57 5.66
CA PRO A 210 26.33 11.39 6.39
C PRO A 210 27.39 10.54 7.07
N SER A 211 28.62 11.07 7.17
CA SER A 211 29.68 10.46 7.98
C SER A 211 29.37 10.61 9.48
N ASP A 212 30.02 9.81 10.32
CA ASP A 212 29.84 9.89 11.78
C ASP A 212 30.26 11.27 12.32
N GLU A 213 31.29 11.90 11.73
CA GLU A 213 31.74 13.26 12.09
C GLU A 213 30.67 14.30 11.78
N ALA A 214 30.08 14.25 10.58
CA ALA A 214 29.02 15.17 10.19
C ALA A 214 27.75 14.98 11.04
N ILE A 215 27.42 13.74 11.40
CA ILE A 215 26.32 13.45 12.33
C ILE A 215 26.60 14.10 13.68
N VAL A 216 27.81 13.89 14.21
CA VAL A 216 28.21 14.41 15.53
C VAL A 216 28.18 15.94 15.55
N GLU A 217 28.82 16.59 14.58
CA GLU A 217 28.88 18.06 14.48
C GLU A 217 27.48 18.68 14.49
N VAL A 218 26.58 18.16 13.65
CA VAL A 218 25.20 18.68 13.56
C VAL A 218 24.44 18.45 14.86
N ILE A 219 24.52 17.25 15.45
CA ILE A 219 23.75 16.91 16.65
C ILE A 219 24.25 17.68 17.88
N ASP A 220 25.57 17.91 17.99
CA ASP A 220 26.15 18.71 19.05
C ASP A 220 25.68 20.17 19.01
N ALA A 221 25.43 20.70 17.82
CA ALA A 221 24.92 22.06 17.62
C ALA A 221 23.40 22.21 17.86
N LEU A 222 22.66 21.12 18.07
CA LEU A 222 21.21 21.18 18.31
C LEU A 222 20.87 21.59 19.75
N PRO A 223 19.73 22.27 19.98
CA PRO A 223 19.19 22.45 21.33
C PRO A 223 18.95 21.09 22.02
N SER A 224 19.13 21.02 23.34
CA SER A 224 19.13 19.76 24.11
C SER A 224 17.95 18.81 23.84
N GLY A 225 16.73 19.34 23.65
CA GLY A 225 15.57 18.55 23.28
C GLY A 225 15.67 17.93 21.88
N TRP A 226 16.18 18.67 20.89
CA TRP A 226 16.40 18.15 19.53
C TRP A 226 17.63 17.27 19.44
N GLN A 227 18.68 17.59 20.21
CA GLN A 227 19.89 16.77 20.33
C GLN A 227 19.54 15.36 20.81
N TRP A 228 18.72 15.23 21.87
CA TRP A 228 18.29 13.91 22.35
C TRP A 228 17.52 13.13 21.26
N VAL A 229 16.58 13.78 20.57
CA VAL A 229 15.76 13.12 19.53
C VAL A 229 16.62 12.68 18.34
N ALA A 230 17.50 13.55 17.85
CA ALA A 230 18.43 13.24 16.77
C ALA A 230 19.42 12.15 17.18
N GLY A 231 19.93 12.22 18.42
CA GLY A 231 20.82 11.24 19.01
C GLY A 231 20.17 9.86 19.12
N ILE A 232 18.89 9.76 19.51
CA ILE A 232 18.16 8.47 19.49
C ILE A 232 18.05 7.91 18.07
N CYS A 233 17.77 8.75 17.08
CA CYS A 233 17.73 8.34 15.68
C CYS A 233 19.10 7.85 15.17
N ALA A 234 20.17 8.56 15.52
CA ALA A 234 21.53 8.26 15.10
C ALA A 234 22.09 7.01 15.82
N THR A 235 21.95 6.92 17.14
CA THR A 235 22.52 5.83 17.96
C THR A 235 21.78 4.52 17.80
N TYR A 236 20.47 4.53 17.55
CA TYR A 236 19.65 3.30 17.54
C TYR A 236 18.91 3.04 16.22
N GLY A 237 19.08 3.90 15.23
CA GLY A 237 18.34 3.84 13.97
C GLY A 237 16.83 4.03 14.15
N ALA A 238 16.38 4.65 15.23
CA ALA A 238 14.96 4.88 15.48
C ALA A 238 14.35 5.85 14.45
N ARG A 239 13.07 5.69 14.12
CA ARG A 239 12.37 6.68 13.28
C ARG A 239 12.11 7.95 14.10
N PRO A 240 12.05 9.14 13.49
CA PRO A 240 11.85 10.39 14.24
C PRO A 240 10.63 10.41 15.15
N HIS A 241 9.50 9.87 14.68
CA HIS A 241 8.29 9.77 15.51
C HIS A 241 8.41 8.71 16.62
N GLU A 242 9.22 7.66 16.43
CA GLU A 242 9.50 6.68 17.48
C GLU A 242 10.34 7.34 18.59
N ALA A 243 11.36 8.11 18.22
CA ALA A 243 12.17 8.88 19.17
C ALA A 243 11.30 9.85 19.98
N LEU A 244 10.47 10.66 19.31
CA LEU A 244 9.63 11.68 19.96
C LEU A 244 8.56 11.08 20.88
N LEU A 245 7.91 9.98 20.47
CA LEU A 245 6.69 9.51 21.13
C LEU A 245 6.88 8.26 22.00
N MET A 246 7.82 7.37 21.65
CA MET A 246 7.77 5.98 22.12
C MET A 246 9.12 5.45 22.64
N ALA A 247 10.20 6.20 22.48
CA ALA A 247 11.53 5.79 22.87
C ALA A 247 11.84 6.04 24.35
N THR A 248 12.56 5.10 24.94
CA THR A 248 13.20 5.17 26.25
C THR A 248 14.50 4.38 26.18
N VAL A 249 15.60 4.92 26.72
CA VAL A 249 16.86 4.18 26.86
C VAL A 249 16.88 3.55 28.24
N GLU A 250 17.17 2.25 28.31
CA GLU A 250 17.30 1.50 29.56
C GLU A 250 18.76 1.55 30.06
N GLY A 251 18.99 1.35 31.36
CA GLY A 251 20.34 1.37 31.95
C GLY A 251 21.29 0.26 31.48
N ASN A 252 20.79 -0.70 30.68
CA ASN A 252 21.62 -1.68 29.96
C ASN A 252 22.13 -1.13 28.60
N GLY A 253 21.78 0.12 28.26
CA GLY A 253 22.14 0.81 27.03
C GLY A 253 21.24 0.54 25.82
N LEU A 254 20.21 -0.31 25.95
CA LEU A 254 19.26 -0.59 24.86
C LEU A 254 18.17 0.48 24.79
N VAL A 255 17.70 0.78 23.56
CA VAL A 255 16.47 1.57 23.40
C VAL A 255 15.27 0.64 23.34
N VAL A 256 14.23 0.96 24.11
CA VAL A 256 12.89 0.36 24.00
C VAL A 256 11.99 1.31 23.23
N ILE A 257 11.38 0.82 22.15
CA ILE A 257 10.28 1.48 21.46
C ILE A 257 9.00 0.75 21.85
N ARG A 258 8.12 1.41 22.62
CA ARG A 258 6.96 0.77 23.25
C ARG A 258 5.77 0.52 22.30
N GLY A 259 5.79 1.03 21.07
CA GLY A 259 4.68 0.84 20.12
C GLY A 259 4.91 1.42 18.72
N GLY A 260 3.84 1.47 17.93
CA GLY A 260 3.83 2.04 16.57
C GLY A 260 3.44 1.04 15.47
N LYS A 261 3.52 1.48 14.20
CA LYS A 261 3.15 0.66 13.03
C LYS A 261 3.93 -0.67 12.93
N THR A 262 5.15 -0.72 13.46
CA THR A 262 6.02 -1.90 13.45
C THR A 262 5.99 -2.72 14.74
N GLY A 263 5.12 -2.37 15.70
CA GLY A 263 5.08 -3.02 17.01
C GLY A 263 6.22 -2.58 17.94
N ALA A 264 6.17 -3.09 19.18
CA ALA A 264 7.21 -2.84 20.17
C ALA A 264 8.51 -3.57 19.82
N ARG A 265 9.66 -2.95 20.09
CA ARG A 265 10.98 -3.52 19.82
C ARG A 265 12.05 -2.95 20.74
N GLN A 266 13.14 -3.69 20.88
CA GLN A 266 14.40 -3.19 21.43
C GLN A 266 15.41 -2.97 20.31
N GLY A 267 16.28 -1.98 20.46
CA GLY A 267 17.36 -1.68 19.54
C GLY A 267 18.68 -1.49 20.27
N MET A 268 19.77 -1.95 19.66
CA MET A 268 21.12 -1.81 20.21
C MET A 268 21.76 -0.48 19.80
N PRO A 269 22.63 0.11 20.63
CA PRO A 269 23.33 1.33 20.30
C PRO A 269 24.48 1.07 19.33
N LEU A 270 24.71 2.00 18.40
CA LEU A 270 25.86 1.97 17.51
C LEU A 270 26.23 3.41 17.08
N PRO A 271 27.43 3.92 17.47
CA PRO A 271 28.31 3.40 18.51
C PRO A 271 27.72 3.60 19.91
N LYS A 272 28.18 2.80 20.88
CA LYS A 272 27.76 2.89 22.28
C LYS A 272 28.12 4.24 22.93
N ALA A 273 29.25 4.83 22.56
CA ALA A 273 29.75 6.10 23.11
C ALA A 273 28.78 7.29 22.91
N TRP A 274 27.89 7.22 21.92
CA TRP A 274 26.89 8.27 21.70
C TRP A 274 25.78 8.32 22.75
N ILE A 275 25.62 7.26 23.55
CA ILE A 275 24.73 7.29 24.71
C ILE A 275 25.20 8.33 25.70
N GLU A 276 26.49 8.30 26.05
CA GLU A 276 27.10 9.22 27.01
C GLU A 276 27.22 10.63 26.41
N ARG A 277 27.68 10.76 25.16
CA ARG A 277 27.88 12.07 24.50
C ARG A 277 26.64 12.96 24.53
N TRP A 278 25.47 12.39 24.29
CA TRP A 278 24.21 13.12 24.23
C TRP A 278 23.28 12.83 25.40
N ASP A 279 23.81 12.17 26.44
CA ASP A 279 23.10 11.78 27.67
C ASP A 279 21.70 11.22 27.35
N LEU A 280 21.69 10.13 26.57
CA LEU A 280 20.46 9.57 25.98
C LEU A 280 19.58 8.84 27.01
N GLU A 281 20.12 8.51 28.18
CA GLU A 281 19.36 7.95 29.30
C GLU A 281 18.41 8.99 29.91
N ALA A 282 18.84 10.27 29.97
CA ALA A 282 18.00 11.37 30.39
C ALA A 282 17.11 11.86 29.23
N LYS A 283 15.88 11.34 29.15
CA LYS A 283 14.93 11.74 28.10
C LYS A 283 14.61 13.24 28.12
N ARG A 284 15.02 13.93 27.06
CA ARG A 284 14.72 15.35 26.80
C ARG A 284 13.96 15.51 25.49
N LEU A 285 12.87 16.25 25.50
CA LEU A 285 12.06 16.52 24.31
C LEU A 285 11.96 18.02 24.05
N PRO A 286 11.89 18.46 22.78
CA PRO A 286 11.64 19.86 22.45
C PRO A 286 10.19 20.25 22.83
N ALA A 287 9.97 21.52 23.12
CA ALA A 287 8.64 22.07 23.42
C ALA A 287 7.77 22.15 22.14
N ILE A 288 7.19 21.01 21.74
CA ILE A 288 6.30 20.88 20.58
C ILE A 288 5.00 20.18 20.99
N ASN A 289 3.93 20.39 20.21
CA ASN A 289 2.69 19.64 20.39
C ASN A 289 2.85 18.20 19.87
N LEU A 290 2.92 17.24 20.79
CA LEU A 290 3.06 15.80 20.53
C LEU A 290 1.73 15.08 20.28
N GLU A 291 0.58 15.72 20.49
CA GLU A 291 -0.75 15.14 20.28
C GLU A 291 -1.18 15.12 18.81
N ARG A 292 -0.34 15.66 17.91
CA ARG A 292 -0.56 15.61 16.47
C ARG A 292 -0.31 14.20 15.93
N ASP A 293 -0.75 13.96 14.69
CA ASP A 293 -0.50 12.66 14.06
C ASP A 293 1.00 12.35 13.94
N HIS A 294 1.35 11.06 13.97
CA HIS A 294 2.75 10.59 14.00
C HIS A 294 3.60 11.14 12.85
N ARG A 295 3.01 11.39 11.66
CA ARG A 295 3.75 11.91 10.52
C ARG A 295 4.11 13.37 10.75
N THR A 296 3.17 14.16 11.26
CA THR A 296 3.40 15.58 11.57
C THR A 296 4.36 15.78 12.73
N VAL A 297 4.30 14.94 13.76
CA VAL A 297 5.29 14.95 14.85
C VAL A 297 6.67 14.56 14.31
N GLY A 298 6.75 13.46 13.57
CA GLY A 298 8.02 12.97 13.01
C GLY A 298 8.69 13.94 12.02
N SER A 299 7.94 14.80 11.33
CA SER A 299 8.53 15.78 10.40
C SER A 299 9.21 16.95 11.11
N GLN A 300 8.92 17.20 12.39
CA GLN A 300 9.50 18.32 13.14
C GLN A 300 11.02 18.20 13.30
N LEU A 301 11.55 16.98 13.43
CA LEU A 301 13.02 16.77 13.44
C LEU A 301 13.66 17.25 12.14
N GLY A 302 13.00 17.06 11.00
CA GLY A 302 13.49 17.56 9.71
C GLY A 302 13.50 19.09 9.62
N VAL A 303 12.54 19.75 10.27
CA VAL A 303 12.53 21.22 10.38
C VAL A 303 13.69 21.70 11.25
N ALA A 304 13.94 21.04 12.38
CA ALA A 304 15.07 21.37 13.26
C ALA A 304 16.41 21.19 12.55
N LEU A 305 16.66 20.02 11.95
CA LEU A 305 17.89 19.75 11.19
C LEU A 305 18.12 20.77 10.07
N ARG A 306 17.07 21.14 9.32
CA ARG A 306 17.18 22.17 8.27
C ARG A 306 17.55 23.54 8.83
N ARG A 307 16.96 23.95 9.97
CA ARG A 307 17.30 25.23 10.62
C ARG A 307 18.77 25.30 11.04
N HIS A 308 19.36 24.15 11.38
CA HIS A 308 20.76 24.00 11.72
C HIS A 308 21.62 23.55 10.52
N GLN A 309 21.16 23.77 9.29
CA GLN A 309 21.90 23.54 8.05
C GLN A 309 22.45 22.11 7.89
N ALA A 310 21.80 21.11 8.48
CA ALA A 310 22.23 19.73 8.37
C ALA A 310 22.28 19.28 6.89
N PRO A 311 23.37 18.64 6.43
CA PRO A 311 23.51 18.17 5.06
C PRO A 311 22.72 16.88 4.78
N PHE A 312 21.92 16.40 5.73
CA PHE A 312 21.19 15.14 5.67
C PHE A 312 19.76 15.25 6.20
N LEU A 313 18.91 14.30 5.83
CA LEU A 313 17.54 14.19 6.33
C LEU A 313 17.47 13.32 7.59
N PRO A 314 16.43 13.47 8.42
CA PRO A 314 16.26 12.65 9.62
C PRO A 314 16.29 11.13 9.37
N TYR A 315 15.79 10.69 8.21
CA TYR A 315 15.73 9.27 7.88
C TYR A 315 17.09 8.71 7.44
N ASP A 316 18.04 9.58 7.09
CA ASP A 316 19.40 9.18 6.71
C ASP A 316 20.19 8.73 7.93
N LEU A 317 19.93 9.28 9.12
CA LEU A 317 20.48 8.78 10.40
C LEU A 317 20.18 7.30 10.63
N ARG A 318 18.94 6.88 10.32
CA ARG A 318 18.54 5.48 10.39
C ARG A 318 19.26 4.61 9.37
N HIS A 319 19.51 5.13 8.18
CA HIS A 319 20.26 4.42 7.15
C HIS A 319 21.75 4.34 7.50
N ALA A 320 22.34 5.40 8.03
CA ALA A 320 23.72 5.41 8.53
C ALA A 320 23.92 4.40 9.67
N TRP A 321 22.96 4.27 10.60
CA TRP A 321 22.97 3.20 11.60
C TRP A 321 22.96 1.80 10.95
N ALA A 322 22.11 1.57 9.95
CA ALA A 322 22.01 0.28 9.29
C ALA A 322 23.30 -0.09 8.54
N VAL A 323 23.93 0.90 7.89
CA VAL A 323 25.21 0.71 7.20
C VAL A 323 26.33 0.41 8.18
N ARG A 324 26.42 1.13 9.30
CA ARG A 324 27.38 0.79 10.36
C ARG A 324 27.18 -0.63 10.90
N ALA A 325 25.93 -1.08 11.02
CA ALA A 325 25.64 -2.45 11.44
C ALA A 325 26.09 -3.50 10.43
N ILE A 326 26.09 -3.21 9.13
CA ILE A 326 26.60 -4.11 8.07
C ILE A 326 28.11 -4.28 8.19
N HIS A 327 28.84 -3.18 8.44
CA HIS A 327 30.30 -3.21 8.57
C HIS A 327 30.78 -3.65 9.96
N ASN A 328 29.88 -3.98 10.87
CA ASN A 328 30.24 -4.46 12.20
C ASN A 328 30.18 -6.00 12.25
N PRO A 329 31.34 -6.69 12.38
CA PRO A 329 31.40 -8.16 12.35
C PRO A 329 30.65 -8.81 13.53
N GLN A 330 30.41 -8.08 14.61
CA GLN A 330 29.70 -8.58 15.80
C GLN A 330 28.17 -8.51 15.65
N ILE A 331 27.66 -7.85 14.61
CA ILE A 331 26.22 -7.64 14.41
C ILE A 331 25.73 -8.47 13.23
N SER A 332 24.95 -9.51 13.53
CA SER A 332 24.30 -10.29 12.47
C SER A 332 23.19 -9.49 11.76
N PRO A 333 22.90 -9.76 10.47
CA PRO A 333 21.80 -9.13 9.75
C PRO A 333 20.44 -9.30 10.42
N SER A 334 20.22 -10.45 11.08
CA SER A 334 19.00 -10.72 11.86
C SER A 334 18.88 -9.79 13.08
N LEU A 335 19.99 -9.54 13.78
CA LEU A 335 20.02 -8.62 14.92
C LEU A 335 19.83 -7.16 14.48
N ALA A 336 20.46 -6.76 13.37
CA ALA A 336 20.26 -5.44 12.77
C ALA A 336 18.80 -5.24 12.31
N ALA A 337 18.20 -6.25 11.68
CA ALA A 337 16.80 -6.24 11.28
C ALA A 337 15.86 -6.09 12.48
N LYS A 338 16.10 -6.86 13.56
CA LYS A 338 15.32 -6.78 14.81
C LYS A 338 15.42 -5.40 15.44
N SER A 339 16.62 -4.83 15.55
CA SER A 339 16.85 -3.49 16.11
C SER A 339 16.07 -2.41 15.37
N LEU A 340 15.97 -2.53 14.05
CA LEU A 340 15.22 -1.61 13.20
C LEU A 340 13.71 -1.93 13.12
N GLY A 341 13.24 -3.08 13.60
CA GLY A 341 11.85 -3.51 13.42
C GLY A 341 11.52 -3.83 11.96
N HIS A 342 12.44 -4.48 11.25
CA HIS A 342 12.25 -5.03 9.92
C HIS A 342 12.11 -6.55 9.99
N SER A 343 11.45 -7.16 9.01
CA SER A 343 11.72 -8.57 8.71
C SER A 343 13.09 -8.71 8.07
N LEU A 344 13.74 -9.87 8.24
CA LEU A 344 15.05 -10.14 7.64
C LEU A 344 15.04 -9.88 6.13
N MET A 345 14.02 -10.40 5.42
CA MET A 345 13.86 -10.20 3.98
C MET A 345 13.80 -8.70 3.58
N VAL A 346 13.04 -7.88 4.32
CA VAL A 346 12.95 -6.44 4.04
C VAL A 346 14.28 -5.75 4.32
N HIS A 347 14.94 -6.10 5.43
CA HIS A 347 16.23 -5.54 5.79
C HIS A 347 17.29 -5.85 4.71
N THR A 348 17.46 -7.12 4.35
CA THR A 348 18.41 -7.54 3.33
C THR A 348 18.10 -6.88 2.00
N SER A 349 16.84 -6.89 1.53
CA SER A 349 16.48 -6.27 0.24
C SER A 349 16.85 -4.78 0.15
N LEU A 350 16.73 -4.03 1.25
CA LEU A 350 17.01 -2.59 1.29
C LEU A 350 18.49 -2.27 1.36
N TYR A 351 19.25 -3.11 2.07
CA TYR A 351 20.62 -2.82 2.46
C TYR A 351 21.67 -3.69 1.76
N GLN A 352 21.26 -4.72 1.01
CA GLN A 352 22.17 -5.62 0.28
C GLN A 352 23.16 -4.84 -0.62
N ARG A 353 22.73 -3.72 -1.21
CA ARG A 353 23.59 -2.87 -2.04
C ARG A 353 24.78 -2.23 -1.32
N TRP A 354 24.74 -2.17 0.02
CA TRP A 354 25.82 -1.64 0.86
C TRP A 354 26.83 -2.71 1.27
N PHE A 355 26.61 -3.98 0.87
CA PHE A 355 27.67 -4.99 0.89
C PHE A 355 28.56 -4.78 -0.34
N ASP A 356 29.53 -3.90 -0.22
CA ASP A 356 30.52 -3.61 -1.25
C ASP A 356 31.85 -4.38 -1.01
N SER A 357 32.77 -4.28 -1.97
CA SER A 357 34.09 -4.89 -1.87
C SER A 357 34.88 -4.41 -0.65
N ALA A 358 34.62 -3.20 -0.15
CA ALA A 358 35.24 -2.66 1.06
C ALA A 358 34.77 -3.42 2.33
N SER A 359 33.49 -3.80 2.38
CA SER A 359 32.94 -4.68 3.42
C SER A 359 33.63 -6.05 3.43
N MET A 360 33.87 -6.61 2.24
CA MET A 360 34.58 -7.89 2.09
C MET A 360 36.06 -7.75 2.50
N ALA A 361 36.72 -6.65 2.14
CA ALA A 361 38.12 -6.39 2.50
C ALA A 361 38.31 -6.20 4.02
N SER A 362 37.39 -5.51 4.69
CA SER A 362 37.42 -5.37 6.16
C SER A 362 37.26 -6.71 6.88
N LEU A 363 36.45 -7.62 6.34
CA LEU A 363 36.30 -8.97 6.89
C LEU A 363 37.57 -9.80 6.69
N VAL A 364 38.22 -9.70 5.52
CA VAL A 364 39.52 -10.36 5.26
C VAL A 364 40.61 -9.84 6.20
N ALA A 365 40.63 -8.53 6.51
CA ALA A 365 41.61 -7.96 7.44
C ALA A 365 41.44 -8.39 8.91
N GLN A 366 40.32 -9.03 9.25
CA GLN A 366 39.98 -9.50 10.60
C GLN A 366 39.97 -11.04 10.73
N MET A 367 40.12 -11.76 9.61
CA MET A 367 40.39 -13.21 9.57
C MET A 367 41.88 -13.47 9.70
#